data_AF-A0A353F2G4-F1
#
_entry.id   AF-A0A353F2G4-F1
#
_cell.length_a   1.000
_cell.length_b   1.000
_cell.length_c   1.000
_cell.angle_alpha   90.00
_cell.angle_beta   90.00
_cell.angle_gamma   90.00
#
_symmetry.space_group_name_H-M   'P 1'
#
loop_
_entity.id
_entity.type
_entity.pdbx_description
1 polymer ?
#
loop_
_entity_poly.entity_id
_entity_poly.type
_entity_poly.pdbx_seq_one_letter_code
_entity_poly.pdbx_strand_id
1 'polypeptide(L)'
;MPDGSTRHEDVLLFASSNEGLKYKRESVPKTKNFVEWTKVIVMASFDREETWPVSRHIPHHLGAAYCSLTADQDGVIYVLFETSHRPGRVDNVVFAKFNLAWLKEGNPPHWTDGLTGVRKK
;
A
#
# COMPACT_ATOMS: atom_id res chain seq x y z
N MET A 1 3.08 -32.28 8.80
CA MET A 1 2.06 -31.28 9.21
C MET A 1 2.69 -30.44 10.31
N PRO A 2 2.79 -29.11 10.17
CA PRO A 2 3.23 -28.25 11.27
C PRO A 2 2.27 -28.42 12.45
N ASP A 3 2.79 -28.47 13.68
CA ASP A 3 2.07 -28.87 14.89
C ASP A 3 1.11 -27.81 15.48
N GLY A 4 0.88 -26.71 14.75
CA GLY A 4 -0.04 -25.63 15.14
C GLY A 4 0.36 -24.91 16.44
N SER A 5 1.56 -25.16 16.98
CA SER A 5 1.99 -24.67 18.29
C SER A 5 2.67 -23.31 18.25
N THR A 6 3.09 -22.82 17.08
CA THR A 6 3.49 -21.43 16.90
C THR A 6 2.26 -20.55 16.94
N ARG A 7 2.03 -19.86 18.07
CA ARG A 7 1.18 -18.69 18.11
C ARG A 7 1.75 -17.67 17.12
N HIS A 8 1.24 -17.66 15.91
CA HIS A 8 1.49 -16.56 14.99
C HIS A 8 0.80 -15.34 15.59
N GLU A 9 1.56 -14.28 15.84
CA GLU A 9 0.95 -12.98 16.12
C GLU A 9 0.27 -12.53 14.83
N ASP A 10 -1.06 -12.44 14.86
CA ASP A 10 -1.83 -12.00 13.71
C ASP A 10 -1.42 -10.56 13.36
N VAL A 11 -1.02 -10.34 12.11
CA VAL A 11 -0.71 -9.00 11.60
C VAL A 11 -1.87 -8.56 10.72
N LEU A 12 -2.51 -7.45 11.08
CA LEU A 12 -3.50 -6.82 10.22
C LEU A 12 -2.80 -5.87 9.25
N LEU A 13 -3.09 -6.02 7.96
CA LEU A 13 -2.55 -5.19 6.89
C LEU A 13 -3.66 -4.35 6.28
N PHE A 14 -3.36 -3.07 6.03
CA PHE A 14 -4.29 -2.15 5.39
C PHE A 14 -3.56 -1.30 4.35
N ALA A 15 -4.17 -1.13 3.17
CA ALA A 15 -3.68 -0.27 2.12
C ALA A 15 -4.69 0.84 1.82
N SER A 16 -4.20 2.06 1.56
CA SER A 16 -5.02 3.20 1.22
C SER A 16 -4.31 4.12 0.23
N SER A 17 -5.06 4.64 -0.73
CA SER A 17 -4.61 5.69 -1.65
C SER A 17 -4.86 7.11 -1.14
N ASN A 18 -5.56 7.21 0.00
CA ASN A 18 -5.70 8.44 0.76
C ASN A 18 -4.72 8.36 1.93
N GLU A 19 -3.93 9.41 2.17
CA GLU A 19 -3.09 9.47 3.38
C GLU A 19 -3.98 9.18 4.60
N GLY A 20 -3.75 8.01 5.20
CA GLY A 20 -4.66 7.42 6.17
C GLY A 20 -4.97 8.38 7.32
N LEU A 21 -6.25 8.42 7.68
CA LEU A 21 -6.77 8.79 9.01
C LEU A 21 -6.60 10.25 9.49
N LYS A 22 -5.84 11.12 8.78
CA LYS A 22 -5.68 12.53 9.20
C LYS A 22 -6.84 13.46 8.83
N TYR A 23 -7.74 13.01 7.97
CA TYR A 23 -8.92 13.77 7.61
C TYR A 23 -10.12 13.28 8.44
N LYS A 24 -10.78 14.18 9.16
CA LYS A 24 -12.14 13.92 9.68
C LYS A 24 -12.98 13.42 8.51
N ARG A 25 -13.90 12.46 8.75
CA ARG A 25 -14.96 12.05 7.82
C ARG A 25 -15.89 13.24 7.55
N GLU A 26 -15.39 14.23 6.84
CA GLU A 26 -16.14 15.34 6.29
C GLU A 26 -16.20 15.12 4.78
N SER A 27 -17.22 15.68 4.14
CA SER A 27 -17.33 15.69 2.68
C SER A 27 -16.03 16.24 2.09
N VAL A 28 -15.27 15.38 1.38
CA VAL A 28 -14.09 15.79 0.61
C VAL A 28 -14.54 16.95 -0.28
N PRO A 29 -13.97 18.17 -0.12
CA PRO A 29 -14.38 19.29 -0.94
C PRO A 29 -14.24 18.91 -2.40
N LYS A 30 -15.24 19.20 -3.23
CA LYS A 30 -15.10 19.13 -4.70
C LYS A 30 -14.15 20.23 -5.15
N THR A 31 -12.87 20.13 -4.79
CA THR A 31 -11.84 21.03 -5.30
C THR A 31 -11.60 20.68 -6.77
N LYS A 32 -11.52 21.71 -7.61
CA LYS A 32 -10.91 21.58 -8.96
C LYS A 32 -9.45 21.13 -8.90
N ASN A 33 -8.86 21.20 -7.70
CA ASN A 33 -7.57 20.64 -7.36
C ASN A 33 -7.80 19.23 -6.84
N PHE A 34 -7.84 18.28 -7.77
CA PHE A 34 -7.55 16.89 -7.49
C PHE A 34 -6.38 16.84 -6.49
N VAL A 35 -6.70 16.47 -5.25
CA VAL A 35 -5.79 16.22 -4.12
C VAL A 35 -4.46 15.67 -4.64
N GLU A 36 -3.28 15.99 -4.10
CA GLU A 36 -2.04 15.30 -4.49
C GLU A 36 -2.25 13.77 -4.44
N TRP A 37 -2.59 13.15 -5.59
CA TRP A 37 -3.04 11.76 -5.69
C TRP A 37 -1.86 10.80 -5.53
N THR A 38 -0.78 11.19 -4.89
CA THR A 38 0.55 10.63 -5.22
C THR A 38 1.00 9.50 -4.32
N LYS A 39 0.14 8.98 -3.44
CA LYS A 39 0.61 8.14 -2.33
C LYS A 39 -0.32 6.98 -2.00
N VAL A 40 0.07 5.78 -2.41
CA VAL A 40 -0.41 4.55 -1.78
C VAL A 40 0.38 4.31 -0.50
N ILE A 41 -0.32 4.17 0.62
CA ILE A 41 0.25 3.84 1.93
C ILE A 41 -0.17 2.44 2.34
N VAL A 42 0.74 1.71 2.94
CA VAL A 42 0.50 0.40 3.53
C VAL A 42 0.84 0.48 5.00
N MET A 43 -0.06 -0.03 5.84
CA MET A 43 0.03 0.04 7.29
C MET A 43 -0.10 -1.37 7.87
N ALA A 44 0.56 -1.60 9.01
CA ALA A 44 0.45 -2.84 9.77
C ALA A 44 0.12 -2.56 11.24
N SER A 45 -0.81 -3.34 11.77
CA SER A 45 -1.15 -3.42 13.19
C SER A 45 -0.77 -4.81 13.72
N PHE A 46 -0.27 -4.82 14.96
CA PHE A 46 0.16 -6.03 15.69
C PHE A 46 -0.68 -6.27 16.94
N ASP A 47 -1.68 -5.42 17.17
CA ASP A 47 -2.50 -5.34 18.37
C ASP A 47 -3.99 -5.31 18.02
N ARG A 48 -4.36 -6.01 16.94
CA ARG A 48 -5.74 -6.11 16.45
C ARG A 48 -6.37 -4.73 16.27
N GLU A 49 -5.79 -3.95 15.37
CA GLU A 49 -6.25 -2.62 14.92
C GLU A 49 -6.34 -1.53 16.00
N GLU A 50 -5.85 -1.77 17.22
CA GLU A 50 -5.75 -0.74 18.26
C GLU A 50 -4.75 0.34 17.86
N THR A 51 -3.58 -0.02 17.32
CA THR A 51 -2.58 0.91 16.81
C THR A 51 -2.00 0.49 15.45
N TRP A 52 -1.46 1.47 14.72
CA TRP A 52 -0.84 1.28 13.40
C TRP A 52 0.62 1.78 13.41
N PRO A 53 1.53 1.11 14.15
CA PRO A 53 2.88 1.62 14.42
C PRO A 53 3.79 1.57 13.19
N VAL A 54 3.42 0.80 12.17
CA VAL A 54 4.17 0.65 10.92
C VAL A 54 3.34 1.21 9.78
N SER A 55 3.93 2.15 9.03
CA SER A 55 3.26 2.81 7.91
C SER A 55 4.30 3.26 6.88
N ARG A 56 4.06 2.96 5.61
CA ARG A 56 5.01 3.26 4.52
C ARG A 56 4.32 3.52 3.20
N HIS A 57 4.84 4.48 2.45
CA HIS A 57 4.40 4.72 1.07
C HIS A 57 5.06 3.75 0.10
N ILE A 58 4.27 3.25 -0.86
CA ILE A 58 4.80 2.57 -2.04
C ILE A 58 5.41 3.65 -2.95
N PRO A 59 6.71 3.59 -3.30
CA PRO A 59 7.33 4.61 -4.14
C PRO A 59 6.73 4.63 -5.55
N HIS A 60 6.04 5.70 -5.91
CA HIS A 60 5.62 6.03 -7.28
C HIS A 60 5.47 7.54 -7.45
N HIS A 61 5.39 8.02 -8.70
CA HIS A 61 5.27 9.46 -9.03
C HIS A 61 3.99 9.79 -9.81
N LEU A 62 3.03 8.87 -9.83
CA LEU A 62 1.73 9.00 -10.50
C LEU A 62 0.62 9.28 -9.49
N GLY A 63 -0.51 9.82 -9.97
CA GLY A 63 -1.75 9.77 -9.21
C GLY A 63 -2.16 8.32 -8.96
N ALA A 64 -2.80 8.00 -7.84
CA ALA A 64 -3.19 6.66 -7.44
C ALA A 64 -4.58 6.66 -6.79
N ALA A 65 -5.44 5.77 -7.28
CA ALA A 65 -6.84 5.67 -6.87
C ALA A 65 -7.08 4.33 -6.16
N TYR A 66 -7.97 3.46 -6.63
CA TYR A 66 -8.30 2.25 -5.88
C TYR A 66 -7.07 1.34 -5.69
N CYS A 67 -7.00 0.70 -4.53
CA CYS A 67 -6.00 -0.31 -4.23
C CYS A 67 -6.63 -1.54 -3.57
N SER A 68 -5.97 -2.68 -3.74
CA SER A 68 -6.31 -3.96 -3.11
C SER A 68 -5.02 -4.61 -2.62
N LEU A 69 -5.06 -5.23 -1.43
CA LEU A 69 -3.93 -5.87 -0.79
C LEU A 69 -4.25 -7.33 -0.47
N THR A 70 -3.24 -8.20 -0.60
CA THR A 70 -3.28 -9.57 -0.10
C THR A 70 -1.90 -9.99 0.40
N ALA A 71 -1.81 -11.11 1.12
CA ALA A 71 -0.56 -11.70 1.55
C ALA A 71 -0.59 -13.23 1.36
N ASP A 72 0.56 -13.82 1.06
CA ASP A 72 0.71 -15.27 0.97
C ASP A 72 1.26 -15.90 2.25
N GLN A 73 1.35 -17.23 2.26
CA GLN A 73 1.81 -18.02 3.41
C GLN A 73 3.30 -17.83 3.73
N ASP A 74 4.09 -17.32 2.77
CA ASP A 74 5.51 -17.04 2.94
C ASP A 74 5.74 -15.61 3.51
N GLY A 75 4.66 -14.88 3.83
CA GLY A 75 4.73 -13.53 4.36
C GLY A 75 5.05 -12.47 3.31
N VAL A 76 4.86 -12.79 2.02
CA VAL A 76 4.89 -11.78 0.96
C VAL A 76 3.57 -11.02 0.95
N ILE A 77 3.68 -9.71 0.86
CA ILE A 77 2.58 -8.77 0.71
C ILE A 77 2.53 -8.29 -0.74
N TYR A 78 1.33 -8.31 -1.31
CA TYR A 78 1.04 -7.87 -2.66
C TYR A 78 0.05 -6.71 -2.63
N VAL A 79 0.31 -5.66 -3.40
CA VAL A 79 -0.61 -4.52 -3.54
C VAL A 79 -0.83 -4.22 -5.01
N LEU A 80 -2.08 -4.31 -5.43
CA LEU A 80 -2.55 -3.83 -6.72
C LEU A 80 -3.12 -2.42 -6.53
N PHE A 81 -2.74 -1.45 -7.36
CA PHE A 81 -3.30 -0.12 -7.30
C PHE A 81 -3.41 0.55 -8.67
N GLU A 82 -4.50 1.31 -8.85
CA GLU A 82 -4.71 2.13 -10.03
C GLU A 82 -3.76 3.32 -10.02
N THR A 83 -3.25 3.70 -11.19
CA THR A 83 -2.42 4.89 -11.36
C THR A 83 -2.88 5.76 -12.52
N SER A 84 -2.48 7.04 -12.47
CA SER A 84 -2.86 8.05 -13.43
C SER A 84 -1.79 9.12 -13.64
N HIS A 85 -1.59 9.52 -14.88
CA HIS A 85 -0.80 10.67 -15.28
C HIS A 85 -1.63 11.96 -15.28
N ARG A 86 -2.97 11.87 -15.25
CA ARG A 86 -3.86 13.02 -15.35
C ARG A 86 -5.07 12.92 -14.43
N PRO A 87 -5.49 14.03 -13.80
CA PRO A 87 -6.59 13.96 -12.87
C PRO A 87 -7.91 13.47 -13.50
N GLY A 88 -8.65 12.62 -12.78
CA GLY A 88 -9.98 12.15 -13.19
C GLY A 88 -9.98 10.97 -14.17
N ARG A 89 -8.84 10.32 -14.41
CA ARG A 89 -8.73 9.12 -15.25
C ARG A 89 -7.86 8.06 -14.57
N VAL A 90 -8.09 6.78 -14.87
CA VAL A 90 -7.15 5.68 -14.60
C VAL A 90 -6.41 5.36 -15.89
N ASP A 91 -5.07 5.41 -15.86
CA ASP A 91 -4.24 5.11 -17.03
C ASP A 91 -3.66 3.70 -16.97
N ASN A 92 -3.27 3.24 -15.78
CA ASN A 92 -2.65 1.93 -15.59
C ASN A 92 -3.08 1.30 -14.25
N VAL A 93 -2.77 0.02 -14.10
CA VAL A 93 -2.78 -0.68 -12.82
C VAL A 93 -1.36 -1.16 -12.54
N VAL A 94 -0.86 -0.90 -11.33
CA VAL A 94 0.48 -1.26 -10.86
C VAL A 94 0.36 -2.36 -9.82
N PHE A 95 1.34 -3.26 -9.80
CA PHE A 95 1.42 -4.38 -8.88
C PHE A 95 2.73 -4.37 -8.11
N ALA A 96 2.69 -4.04 -6.82
CA ALA A 96 3.85 -4.06 -5.93
C ALA A 96 3.91 -5.34 -5.11
N LYS A 97 5.13 -5.84 -4.87
CA LYS A 97 5.44 -7.01 -4.05
C LYS A 97 6.53 -6.65 -3.04
N PHE A 98 6.30 -6.92 -1.76
CA PHE A 98 7.26 -6.68 -0.67
C PHE A 98 6.96 -7.60 0.51
N ASN A 99 7.64 -7.43 1.64
CA ASN A 99 7.39 -8.19 2.87
C ASN A 99 7.35 -7.25 4.09
N LEU A 100 7.10 -7.82 5.27
CA LEU A 100 6.98 -7.03 6.50
C LEU A 100 8.30 -6.32 6.89
N ALA A 101 9.46 -6.91 6.58
CA ALA A 101 10.76 -6.28 6.82
C ALA A 101 10.90 -4.99 6.00
N TRP A 102 10.52 -5.01 4.71
CA TRP A 102 10.46 -3.78 3.92
C TRP A 102 9.53 -2.74 4.53
N LEU A 103 8.34 -3.17 4.97
CA LEU A 103 7.36 -2.25 5.53
C LEU A 103 7.91 -1.55 6.80
N LYS A 104 8.60 -2.29 7.67
CA LYS A 104 9.23 -1.77 8.89
C LYS A 104 10.47 -0.91 8.60
N GLU A 105 11.41 -1.43 7.82
CA GLU A 105 12.79 -0.90 7.76
C GLU A 105 13.07 -0.11 6.47
N GLY A 106 12.26 -0.29 5.42
CA GLY A 106 12.30 0.51 4.21
C GLY A 106 13.29 0.09 3.14
N ASN A 107 14.05 -0.98 3.36
CA ASN A 107 15.09 -1.40 2.44
C ASN A 107 15.08 -2.93 2.28
N PRO A 108 14.52 -3.50 1.19
CA PRO A 108 14.64 -4.94 0.96
C PRO A 108 15.85 -5.21 0.05
N PRO A 109 16.63 -6.26 0.30
CA PRO A 109 17.80 -6.61 -0.53
C PRO A 109 17.46 -6.98 -1.99
N HIS A 110 16.18 -7.04 -2.38
CA HIS A 110 15.72 -7.50 -3.69
C HIS A 110 14.60 -6.63 -4.30
N TRP A 111 14.53 -5.33 -3.98
CA TRP A 111 13.57 -4.41 -4.61
C TRP A 111 13.82 -4.31 -6.13
N THR A 112 13.16 -5.15 -6.93
CA THR A 112 13.03 -4.95 -8.38
C THR A 112 11.86 -4.01 -8.60
N ASP A 113 12.07 -2.71 -8.34
CA ASP A 113 11.26 -1.54 -8.72
C ASP A 113 9.73 -1.61 -8.76
N GLY A 114 9.06 -2.69 -8.34
CA GLY A 114 7.61 -2.96 -8.34
C GLY A 114 6.86 -2.67 -9.63
N LEU A 115 7.49 -2.05 -10.63
CA LEU A 115 6.86 -1.53 -11.83
C LEU A 115 7.07 -2.53 -12.96
N THR A 116 6.72 -3.80 -12.76
CA THR A 116 6.52 -4.74 -13.87
C THR A 116 5.30 -4.27 -14.67
N GLY A 117 5.47 -3.21 -15.45
CA GLY A 117 4.40 -2.53 -16.19
C GLY A 117 4.77 -1.14 -16.70
N VAL A 118 5.68 -0.40 -16.05
CA VAL A 118 6.16 0.90 -16.58
C VAL A 118 7.40 0.65 -17.42
N ARG A 119 7.21 0.46 -18.72
CA ARG A 119 8.33 0.57 -19.67
C ARG A 119 8.85 2.01 -19.57
N LYS A 120 10.12 2.18 -19.19
CA LYS A 120 10.84 3.44 -19.45
C LYS A 120 10.72 3.74 -20.95
N LYS A 121 10.09 4.88 -21.28
CA LYS A 121 10.24 5.50 -22.60
C LYS A 121 11.46 6.39 -22.58
#